data_AF-A0A6B2E4M9-F1
#
_entry.id   AF-A0A6B2E4M9-F1
#
_cell.length_a   1.000
_cell.length_b   1.000
_cell.length_c   1.000
_cell.angle_alpha   90.00
_cell.angle_beta   90.00
_cell.angle_gamma   90.00
#
_symmetry.space_group_name_H-M   'P 1'
#
loop_
_entity.id
_entity.type
_entity.pdbx_description
1 polymer ?
#
loop_
_entity_poly.entity_id
_entity_poly.type
_entity_poly.pdbx_seq_one_letter_code
_entity_poly.pdbx_strand_id
1 'polypeptide(L)'
;MKRHVYLWIFMVTMALYTFQRDEKPMMYLYTQLKFNWDTVTYSNFKTFQSTAYVIMMLAGIPLMSKVFGWTDTAIVMVGACAHATARLFFVFAEVPWLLYVGGAVSSLGPIVAPVLRSMTSKIVPLAERGKVFALLSVFDNAVPFFSGVLYTQVYNATIYTHPGGIFWLTMSTQLCVLFFTLYIHISLKGRSLAVPEVKTSSLINDQANGEKSHSEEEDLGQ
;
A
#
# COMPACT_ATOMS: atom_id res chain seq x y z
N MET A 1 -13.79 -18.61 0.33
CA MET A 1 -12.33 -18.60 0.66
C MET A 1 -12.14 -18.47 2.15
N LYS A 2 -11.14 -19.18 2.69
CA LYS A 2 -10.75 -19.05 4.11
C LYS A 2 -10.01 -17.71 4.31
N ARG A 3 -10.21 -17.06 5.46
CA ARG A 3 -9.70 -15.70 5.75
C ARG A 3 -8.18 -15.56 5.62
N HIS A 4 -7.43 -16.62 5.94
CA HIS A 4 -5.97 -16.63 5.76
C HIS A 4 -5.53 -16.46 4.30
N VAL A 5 -6.35 -16.83 3.32
CA VAL A 5 -6.03 -16.61 1.91
C VAL A 5 -6.02 -15.11 1.60
N TYR A 6 -7.00 -14.35 2.09
CA TYR A 6 -7.02 -12.90 1.93
C TYR A 6 -5.83 -12.23 2.62
N LEU A 7 -5.41 -12.74 3.78
CA LEU A 7 -4.21 -12.25 4.45
C LEU A 7 -2.97 -12.41 3.57
N TRP A 8 -2.73 -13.60 3.03
CA TRP A 8 -1.60 -13.84 2.14
C TRP A 8 -1.66 -12.96 0.89
N ILE A 9 -2.84 -12.76 0.30
CA ILE A 9 -3.00 -11.85 -0.84
C ILE A 9 -2.65 -10.41 -0.45
N PHE A 10 -3.08 -9.91 0.72
CA PHE A 10 -2.71 -8.57 1.18
C PHE A 10 -1.21 -8.42 1.44
N MET A 11 -0.55 -9.45 2.00
CA MET A 11 0.91 -9.45 2.19
C MET A 11 1.65 -9.34 0.85
N VAL A 12 1.27 -10.16 -0.14
CA VAL A 12 1.84 -10.14 -1.49
C VAL A 12 1.55 -8.81 -2.19
N THR A 13 0.31 -8.30 -2.07
CA THR A 13 -0.08 -7.02 -2.67
C THR A 13 0.72 -5.87 -2.08
N MET A 14 0.94 -5.85 -0.77
CA MET A 14 1.78 -4.85 -0.12
C MET A 14 3.22 -4.96 -0.60
N ALA A 15 3.79 -6.17 -0.66
CA ALA A 15 5.16 -6.38 -1.14
C ALA A 15 5.35 -5.91 -2.59
N LEU A 16 4.41 -6.24 -3.49
CA LEU A 16 4.43 -5.76 -4.88
C LEU A 16 4.25 -4.25 -4.97
N TYR A 17 3.40 -3.66 -4.12
CA TYR A 17 3.24 -2.21 -4.08
C TYR A 17 4.53 -1.52 -3.64
N THR A 18 5.21 -2.03 -2.61
CA THR A 18 6.42 -1.41 -2.07
C THR A 18 7.67 -1.71 -2.88
N PHE A 19 7.62 -2.68 -3.78
CA PHE A 19 8.65 -2.97 -4.78
C PHE A 19 9.09 -1.71 -5.54
N GLN A 20 8.16 -0.80 -5.86
CA GLN A 20 8.50 0.45 -6.56
C GLN A 20 9.48 1.36 -5.81
N ARG A 21 9.69 1.18 -4.50
CA ARG A 21 10.51 2.10 -3.70
C ARG A 21 11.96 2.17 -4.19
N ASP A 22 12.46 1.07 -4.73
CA ASP A 22 13.83 0.98 -5.28
C ASP A 22 13.94 1.46 -6.74
N GLU A 23 12.86 1.96 -7.34
CA GLU A 23 12.93 2.74 -8.58
C GLU A 23 13.68 4.06 -8.36
N LYS A 24 13.60 4.64 -7.15
CA LYS A 24 14.07 6.02 -6.88
C LYS A 24 15.56 6.26 -7.19
N PRO A 25 16.51 5.39 -6.79
CA PRO A 25 17.92 5.58 -7.14
C PRO A 25 18.14 5.51 -8.65
N MET A 26 17.44 4.61 -9.35
CA MET A 26 17.53 4.50 -10.80
C MET A 26 16.89 5.67 -11.52
N MET A 27 15.81 6.23 -10.96
CA MET A 27 15.19 7.45 -11.49
C MET A 27 16.15 8.63 -11.45
N TYR A 28 16.98 8.75 -10.41
CA TYR A 28 18.03 9.79 -10.37
C TYR A 28 19.01 9.61 -11.54
N LEU A 29 19.60 8.42 -11.68
CA LEU A 29 20.54 8.10 -12.77
C LEU A 29 19.91 8.30 -14.15
N TYR A 30 18.64 7.92 -14.32
CA TYR A 30 17.87 8.17 -15.53
C TYR A 30 17.77 9.66 -15.85
N THR A 31 17.41 10.50 -14.87
CA THR A 31 17.29 11.95 -15.09
C THR A 31 18.62 12.63 -15.39
N GLN A 32 19.72 12.15 -14.80
CA GLN A 32 21.07 12.60 -15.13
C GLN A 32 21.41 12.26 -16.59
N LEU A 33 21.20 11.01 -16.99
CA LEU A 33 21.53 10.54 -18.33
C LEU A 33 20.65 11.19 -19.42
N LYS A 34 19.34 11.29 -19.20
CA LYS A 34 18.37 11.72 -20.20
C LYS A 34 18.27 13.24 -20.33
N PHE A 35 18.37 13.97 -19.21
CA PHE A 35 18.09 15.40 -19.15
C PHE A 35 19.24 16.24 -18.60
N ASN A 36 20.39 15.63 -18.29
CA ASN A 36 21.53 16.29 -17.64
C ASN A 36 21.13 17.01 -16.34
N TRP A 37 20.16 16.45 -15.60
CA TRP A 37 19.76 17.00 -14.32
C TRP A 37 20.90 16.91 -13.31
N ASP A 38 21.12 18.01 -12.61
CA ASP A 38 21.97 18.03 -11.44
C ASP A 38 21.20 17.62 -10.18
N THR A 39 21.92 17.50 -9.07
CA THR A 39 21.34 17.12 -7.78
C THR A 39 20.28 18.12 -7.30
N VAL A 40 20.45 19.42 -7.60
CA VAL A 40 19.49 20.46 -7.20
C VAL A 40 18.17 20.29 -7.97
N THR A 41 18.22 20.14 -9.29
CA THR A 41 17.03 19.97 -10.13
C THR A 41 16.26 18.70 -9.75
N TYR A 42 16.97 17.58 -9.59
CA TYR A 42 16.33 16.33 -9.14
C TYR A 42 15.72 16.45 -7.74
N SER A 43 16.38 17.16 -6.83
CA SER A 43 15.85 17.39 -5.48
C SER A 43 14.59 18.24 -5.53
N ASN A 44 14.53 19.27 -6.37
CA ASN A 44 13.32 20.08 -6.58
C ASN A 44 12.15 19.23 -7.10
N PHE A 45 12.40 18.34 -8.06
CA PHE A 45 11.40 17.39 -8.54
C PHE A 45 10.91 16.45 -7.42
N LYS A 46 11.81 15.88 -6.61
CA LYS A 46 11.42 15.04 -5.48
C LYS A 46 10.63 15.77 -4.41
N THR A 47 10.97 17.03 -4.14
CA THR A 47 10.23 17.88 -3.20
C THR A 47 8.82 18.11 -3.70
N PHE A 48 8.66 18.47 -4.98
CA PHE A 48 7.33 18.59 -5.61
C PHE A 48 6.52 17.30 -5.46
N GLN A 49 7.09 16.16 -5.83
CA GLN A 49 6.41 14.87 -5.77
C GLN A 49 6.02 14.50 -4.33
N SER A 50 6.93 14.68 -3.36
CA SER A 50 6.67 14.34 -1.95
C SER A 50 5.60 15.24 -1.33
N THR A 51 5.58 16.53 -1.66
CA THR A 51 4.52 17.44 -1.21
C THR A 51 3.17 17.05 -1.79
N ALA A 52 3.10 16.73 -3.09
CA ALA A 52 1.88 16.24 -3.71
C ALA A 52 1.39 14.93 -3.05
N TYR A 53 2.31 14.02 -2.71
CA TYR A 53 1.99 12.77 -2.02
C TYR A 53 1.33 13.01 -0.67
N VAL A 54 1.87 13.94 0.13
CA VAL A 54 1.32 14.28 1.44
C VAL A 54 -0.08 14.88 1.30
N ILE A 55 -0.27 15.82 0.37
CA ILE A 55 -1.58 16.45 0.13
C ILE A 55 -2.63 15.38 -0.23
N MET A 56 -2.34 14.52 -1.20
CA MET A 56 -3.28 13.48 -1.63
C MET A 56 -3.49 12.41 -0.56
N MET A 57 -2.50 12.08 0.26
CA MET A 57 -2.70 11.13 1.36
C MET A 57 -3.62 11.69 2.45
N LEU A 58 -3.44 12.96 2.82
CA LEU A 58 -4.25 13.61 3.86
C LEU A 58 -5.67 13.91 3.40
N ALA A 59 -5.83 14.42 2.18
CA ALA A 59 -7.13 14.83 1.65
C ALA A 59 -7.83 13.73 0.83
N GLY A 60 -7.08 12.96 0.05
CA GLY A 60 -7.62 11.98 -0.90
C GLY A 60 -8.31 10.80 -0.22
N ILE A 61 -7.76 10.27 0.88
CA ILE A 61 -8.39 9.18 1.63
C ILE A 61 -9.77 9.59 2.18
N PRO A 62 -9.91 10.67 2.98
CA PRO A 62 -11.22 11.07 3.50
C PRO A 62 -12.17 11.50 2.38
N LEU A 63 -11.67 12.13 1.31
CA LEU A 63 -12.50 12.48 0.15
C LEU A 63 -13.09 11.23 -0.51
N MET A 64 -12.26 10.24 -0.87
CA MET A 64 -12.75 9.03 -1.52
C MET A 64 -13.62 8.16 -0.61
N SER A 65 -13.24 8.00 0.66
CA SER A 65 -13.92 7.10 1.58
C SER A 65 -15.19 7.70 2.19
N LYS A 66 -15.14 8.95 2.68
CA LYS A 66 -16.26 9.56 3.42
C LYS A 66 -17.19 10.37 2.52
N VAL A 67 -16.66 11.09 1.54
CA VAL A 67 -17.48 11.95 0.65
C VAL A 67 -18.06 11.11 -0.49
N PHE A 68 -17.23 10.32 -1.18
CA PHE A 68 -17.69 9.50 -2.30
C PHE A 68 -18.15 8.09 -1.90
N GLY A 69 -17.92 7.65 -0.66
CA GLY A 69 -18.35 6.34 -0.18
C GLY A 69 -17.66 5.16 -0.88
N TRP A 70 -16.45 5.36 -1.43
CA TRP A 70 -15.74 4.31 -2.16
C TRP A 70 -15.25 3.19 -1.24
N THR A 71 -15.31 1.96 -1.74
CA THR A 71 -14.75 0.79 -1.03
C THR A 71 -13.22 0.88 -0.96
N ASP A 72 -12.61 0.32 0.09
CA ASP A 72 -11.15 0.26 0.24
C ASP A 72 -10.45 -0.32 -1.01
N THR A 73 -11.04 -1.37 -1.61
CA THR A 73 -10.53 -1.99 -2.84
C THR A 73 -10.53 -1.01 -4.02
N ALA A 74 -11.57 -0.17 -4.16
CA ALA A 74 -11.63 0.81 -5.24
C ALA A 74 -10.56 1.88 -5.06
N ILE A 75 -10.35 2.33 -3.82
CA ILE A 75 -9.31 3.31 -3.48
C ILE A 75 -7.91 2.76 -3.80
N VAL A 76 -7.64 1.49 -3.46
CA VAL A 76 -6.37 0.83 -3.81
C VAL A 76 -6.20 0.71 -5.33
N MET A 77 -7.24 0.32 -6.07
CA MET A 77 -7.17 0.24 -7.54
C MET A 77 -6.85 1.60 -8.17
N VAL A 78 -7.43 2.69 -7.68
CA VAL A 78 -7.15 4.05 -8.16
C VAL A 78 -5.70 4.44 -7.92
N GLY A 79 -5.15 4.17 -6.73
CA GLY A 79 -3.75 4.43 -6.45
C GLY A 79 -2.79 3.57 -7.30
N ALA A 80 -3.13 2.30 -7.54
CA ALA A 80 -2.34 1.42 -8.41
C ALA A 80 -2.37 1.88 -9.88
N CYS A 81 -3.56 2.26 -10.39
CA CYS A 81 -3.72 2.88 -11.71
C CYS A 81 -2.87 4.15 -11.83
N ALA A 82 -2.96 5.04 -10.83
CA ALA A 82 -2.20 6.29 -10.82
C ALA A 82 -0.69 6.04 -10.90
N HIS A 83 -0.16 5.08 -10.14
CA HIS A 83 1.24 4.69 -10.24
C HIS A 83 1.59 4.10 -11.61
N ALA A 84 0.77 3.19 -12.15
CA ALA A 84 1.02 2.57 -13.45
C ALA A 84 1.00 3.60 -14.59
N THR A 85 -0.04 4.43 -14.67
CA THR A 85 -0.18 5.48 -15.68
C THR A 85 0.92 6.54 -15.58
N ALA A 86 1.35 6.92 -14.37
CA ALA A 86 2.47 7.82 -14.19
C ALA A 86 3.76 7.32 -14.85
N ARG A 87 3.99 5.99 -14.88
CA ARG A 87 5.19 5.44 -15.53
C ARG A 87 5.14 5.56 -17.04
N LEU A 88 3.97 5.63 -17.66
CA LEU A 88 3.87 5.95 -19.09
C LEU A 88 4.44 7.35 -19.37
N PHE A 89 4.11 8.34 -18.54
CA PHE A 89 4.72 9.67 -18.64
C PHE A 89 6.24 9.63 -18.48
N PHE A 90 6.76 8.78 -17.59
CA PHE A 90 8.21 8.68 -17.36
C PHE A 90 8.94 7.98 -18.51
N VAL A 91 8.38 6.90 -19.06
CA VAL A 91 8.94 6.18 -20.20
C VAL A 91 8.99 7.06 -21.45
N PHE A 92 7.89 7.74 -21.76
CA PHE A 92 7.75 8.56 -22.96
C PHE A 92 8.18 10.02 -22.76
N ALA A 93 8.87 10.32 -21.66
CA ALA A 93 9.34 11.68 -21.40
C ALA A 93 10.45 12.08 -22.39
N GLU A 94 10.10 12.90 -23.37
CA GLU A 94 11.07 13.58 -24.24
C GLU A 94 11.56 14.91 -23.66
N VAL A 95 10.78 15.48 -22.74
CA VAL A 95 11.04 16.78 -22.12
C VAL A 95 10.88 16.69 -20.59
N PRO A 96 11.70 17.43 -19.81
CA PRO A 96 11.74 17.26 -18.35
C PRO A 96 10.41 17.52 -17.62
N TRP A 97 9.58 18.44 -18.13
CA TRP A 97 8.32 18.79 -17.47
C TRP A 97 7.28 17.64 -17.48
N LEU A 98 7.40 16.67 -18.40
CA LEU A 98 6.56 15.47 -18.40
C LEU A 98 6.78 14.61 -17.15
N LEU A 99 7.98 14.65 -16.54
CA LEU A 99 8.21 14.00 -15.25
C LEU A 99 7.40 14.66 -14.14
N TYR A 100 7.21 15.98 -14.17
CA TYR A 100 6.36 16.67 -13.19
C TYR A 100 4.89 16.29 -13.37
N VAL A 101 4.40 16.13 -14.60
CA VAL A 101 3.05 15.62 -14.86
C VAL A 101 2.89 14.19 -14.34
N GLY A 102 3.83 13.30 -14.67
CA GLY A 102 3.82 11.93 -14.14
C GLY A 102 3.91 11.92 -12.61
N GLY A 103 4.71 12.81 -12.02
CA GLY A 103 4.79 13.03 -10.58
C GLY A 103 3.46 13.42 -9.97
N ALA A 104 2.74 14.37 -10.59
CA ALA A 104 1.41 14.79 -10.17
C ALA A 104 0.39 13.65 -10.29
N VAL A 105 0.39 12.90 -11.40
CA VAL A 105 -0.48 11.71 -11.58
C VAL A 105 -0.17 10.66 -10.52
N SER A 106 1.11 10.38 -10.25
CA SER A 106 1.54 9.40 -9.25
C SER A 106 1.17 9.77 -7.82
N SER A 107 0.75 11.01 -7.56
CA SER A 107 0.48 11.50 -6.20
C SER A 107 -0.70 10.85 -5.50
N LEU A 108 -1.61 10.24 -6.25
CA LEU A 108 -2.68 9.39 -5.71
C LEU A 108 -2.20 8.03 -5.22
N GLY A 109 -1.05 7.58 -5.70
CA GLY A 109 -0.50 6.26 -5.42
C GLY A 109 -0.18 5.95 -3.96
N PRO A 110 0.43 6.86 -3.17
CA PRO A 110 0.73 6.69 -1.75
C PRO A 110 -0.44 6.23 -0.87
N ILE A 111 -1.69 6.50 -1.28
CA ILE A 111 -2.90 6.09 -0.58
C ILE A 111 -3.01 4.55 -0.43
N VAL A 112 -2.41 3.78 -1.35
CA VAL A 112 -2.49 2.31 -1.34
C VAL A 112 -2.00 1.71 -0.02
N ALA A 113 -0.87 2.19 0.50
CA ALA A 113 -0.25 1.62 1.70
C ALA A 113 -1.10 1.71 2.98
N PRO A 114 -1.62 2.88 3.40
CA PRO A 114 -2.49 2.95 4.57
C PRO A 114 -3.81 2.21 4.37
N VAL A 115 -4.38 2.21 3.16
CA VAL A 115 -5.63 1.49 2.89
C VAL A 115 -5.43 -0.02 2.94
N LEU A 116 -4.35 -0.58 2.38
CA LEU A 116 -4.01 -2.00 2.53
C LEU A 116 -3.79 -2.41 3.99
N ARG A 117 -3.14 -1.57 4.80
CA ARG A 117 -2.99 -1.80 6.24
C ARG A 117 -4.34 -1.81 6.96
N SER A 118 -5.25 -0.90 6.61
CA SER A 118 -6.62 -0.86 7.11
C SER A 118 -7.42 -2.12 6.72
N MET A 119 -7.34 -2.56 5.46
CA MET A 119 -7.98 -3.78 5.00
C MET A 119 -7.45 -5.03 5.73
N THR A 120 -6.14 -5.07 5.95
CA THR A 120 -5.48 -6.15 6.71
C THR A 120 -5.99 -6.20 8.14
N SER A 121 -6.08 -5.07 8.85
CA SER A 121 -6.57 -5.06 10.23
C SER A 121 -8.05 -5.44 10.36
N LYS A 122 -8.89 -5.13 9.35
CA LYS A 122 -10.32 -5.48 9.32
C LYS A 122 -10.56 -7.00 9.31
N ILE A 123 -9.69 -7.77 8.64
CA ILE A 123 -9.83 -9.23 8.55
C ILE A 123 -9.13 -10.01 9.68
N VAL A 124 -8.46 -9.31 10.60
CA VAL A 124 -7.69 -9.91 11.71
C VAL A 124 -8.33 -9.56 13.06
N PRO A 125 -8.56 -10.56 13.95
CA PRO A 125 -8.99 -10.31 15.31
C PRO A 125 -8.01 -9.40 16.07
N LEU A 126 -8.52 -8.54 16.95
CA LEU A 126 -7.70 -7.56 17.69
C LEU A 126 -6.46 -8.18 18.37
N ALA A 127 -6.63 -9.34 19.01
CA ALA A 127 -5.55 -10.07 19.68
C ALA A 127 -4.40 -10.53 18.76
N GLU A 128 -4.66 -10.69 17.46
CA GLU A 128 -3.70 -11.19 16.47
C GLU A 128 -3.16 -10.08 15.54
N ARG A 129 -3.73 -8.86 15.59
CA ARG A 129 -3.33 -7.74 14.72
C ARG A 129 -1.86 -7.39 14.84
N GLY A 130 -1.33 -7.39 16.07
CA GLY A 130 0.10 -7.13 16.31
C GLY A 130 1.01 -8.13 15.61
N LYS A 131 0.69 -9.44 15.69
CA LYS A 131 1.45 -10.50 15.02
C LYS A 131 1.39 -10.37 13.50
N VAL A 132 0.21 -10.06 12.95
CA VAL A 132 0.03 -9.87 11.51
C VAL A 132 0.78 -8.63 11.00
N PHE A 133 0.77 -7.52 11.75
CA PHE A 133 1.55 -6.34 11.36
C PHE A 133 3.06 -6.54 11.49
N ALA A 134 3.51 -7.32 12.47
CA ALA A 134 4.91 -7.75 12.53
C ALA A 134 5.29 -8.55 11.28
N LEU A 135 4.46 -9.52 10.85
CA LEU A 135 4.68 -10.26 9.62
C LEU A 135 4.68 -9.35 8.38
N LEU A 136 3.71 -8.44 8.27
CA LEU A 136 3.66 -7.44 7.19
C LEU A 136 4.95 -6.62 7.12
N SER A 137 5.52 -6.26 8.28
CA SER A 137 6.75 -5.49 8.37
C SER A 137 7.95 -6.32 7.91
N VAL A 138 8.02 -7.62 8.23
CA VAL A 138 9.05 -8.51 7.71
C VAL A 138 8.98 -8.56 6.18
N PHE A 139 7.79 -8.73 5.60
CA PHE A 139 7.61 -8.71 4.15
C PHE A 139 8.05 -7.38 3.55
N ASP A 140 7.62 -6.24 4.11
CA ASP A 140 7.94 -4.91 3.58
C ASP A 140 9.45 -4.62 3.61
N ASN A 141 10.17 -5.09 4.63
CA ASN A 141 11.62 -4.95 4.74
C ASN A 141 12.40 -5.98 3.93
N ALA A 142 11.78 -7.09 3.51
CA ALA A 142 12.41 -8.08 2.66
C ALA A 142 12.38 -7.70 1.18
N VAL A 143 11.42 -6.86 0.76
CA VAL A 143 11.26 -6.43 -0.64
C VAL A 143 12.56 -5.90 -1.26
N PRO A 144 13.33 -5.00 -0.61
CA PRO A 144 14.55 -4.43 -1.17
C PRO A 144 15.64 -5.43 -1.57
N PHE A 145 15.68 -6.61 -0.95
CA PHE A 145 16.64 -7.65 -1.33
C PHE A 145 16.41 -8.14 -2.77
N PHE A 146 15.17 -8.09 -3.25
CA PHE A 146 14.81 -8.48 -4.59
C PHE A 146 14.66 -7.28 -5.51
N SER A 147 13.92 -6.24 -5.08
CA SER A 147 13.68 -5.07 -5.92
C SER A 147 14.95 -4.31 -6.24
N GLY A 148 15.84 -4.07 -5.27
CA GLY A 148 17.10 -3.38 -5.52
C GLY A 148 17.97 -4.07 -6.58
N VAL A 149 18.08 -5.39 -6.50
CA VAL A 149 18.81 -6.21 -7.49
C VAL A 149 18.12 -6.11 -8.86
N LEU A 150 16.80 -6.31 -8.92
CA LEU A 150 16.05 -6.28 -10.18
C LEU A 150 16.12 -4.91 -10.86
N TYR A 151 15.95 -3.81 -10.15
CA TYR A 151 16.10 -2.47 -10.73
C TYR A 151 17.51 -2.22 -11.26
N THR A 152 18.53 -2.65 -10.53
CA THR A 152 19.93 -2.53 -10.97
C THR A 152 20.18 -3.33 -12.26
N GLN A 153 19.71 -4.57 -12.31
CA GLN A 153 19.89 -5.42 -13.47
C GLN A 153 19.11 -4.91 -14.69
N VAL A 154 17.85 -4.49 -14.51
CA VAL A 154 17.07 -3.88 -15.60
C VAL A 154 17.75 -2.61 -16.08
N TYR A 155 18.18 -1.72 -15.18
CA TYR A 155 18.87 -0.49 -15.55
C TYR A 155 20.13 -0.78 -16.37
N ASN A 156 21.01 -1.66 -15.90
CA ASN A 156 22.24 -2.03 -16.62
C ASN A 156 21.95 -2.66 -17.99
N ALA A 157 20.91 -3.49 -18.10
CA ALA A 157 20.52 -4.12 -19.35
C ALA A 157 19.93 -3.11 -20.36
N THR A 158 19.29 -2.03 -19.89
CA THR A 158 18.56 -1.10 -20.76
C THR A 158 19.24 0.26 -20.93
N ILE A 159 20.30 0.59 -20.19
CA ILE A 159 20.91 1.94 -20.18
C ILE A 159 21.36 2.42 -21.57
N TYR A 160 21.87 1.54 -22.44
CA TYR A 160 22.36 1.91 -23.76
C TYR A 160 21.31 1.83 -24.87
N THR A 161 20.17 1.19 -24.63
CA THR A 161 19.13 0.94 -25.63
C THR A 161 17.86 1.72 -25.33
N HIS A 162 17.34 1.58 -24.11
CA HIS A 162 16.12 2.25 -23.65
C HIS A 162 16.20 2.56 -22.15
N PRO A 163 16.85 3.67 -21.74
CA PRO A 163 17.04 4.03 -20.32
C PRO A 163 15.75 4.06 -19.47
N GLY A 164 14.60 4.31 -20.09
CA GLY A 164 13.28 4.27 -19.44
C GLY A 164 12.79 2.86 -19.07
N GLY A 165 13.56 1.80 -19.39
CA GLY A 165 13.23 0.40 -19.15
C GLY A 165 12.81 0.08 -17.72
N ILE A 166 13.43 0.75 -16.74
CA ILE A 166 13.12 0.60 -15.31
C ILE A 166 11.66 0.92 -14.96
N PHE A 167 11.02 1.83 -15.69
CA PHE A 167 9.66 2.26 -15.39
C PHE A 167 8.63 1.21 -15.84
N TRP A 168 8.96 0.39 -16.84
CA TRP A 168 8.14 -0.76 -17.23
C TRP A 168 8.10 -1.84 -16.13
N LEU A 169 9.22 -2.05 -15.43
CA LEU A 169 9.27 -2.94 -14.27
C LEU A 169 8.31 -2.46 -13.19
N THR A 170 8.36 -1.18 -12.83
CA THR A 170 7.40 -0.62 -11.87
C THR A 170 5.97 -0.74 -12.36
N MET A 171 5.69 -0.37 -13.61
CA MET A 171 4.35 -0.48 -14.18
C MET A 171 3.81 -1.91 -14.07
N SER A 172 4.63 -2.92 -14.37
CA SER A 172 4.24 -4.33 -14.27
C SER A 172 3.85 -4.72 -12.83
N THR A 173 4.63 -4.31 -11.82
CA THR A 173 4.31 -4.61 -10.42
C THR A 173 3.02 -3.92 -9.96
N GLN A 174 2.77 -2.68 -10.42
CA GLN A 174 1.55 -1.94 -10.09
C GLN A 174 0.31 -2.52 -10.80
N LEU A 175 0.46 -3.06 -12.01
CA LEU A 175 -0.59 -3.83 -12.67
C LEU A 175 -0.89 -5.14 -11.92
N CYS A 176 0.12 -5.80 -11.34
CA CYS A 176 -0.11 -6.95 -10.46
C CYS A 176 -0.90 -6.54 -9.19
N VAL A 177 -0.56 -5.41 -8.56
CA VAL A 177 -1.33 -4.86 -7.43
C VAL A 177 -2.78 -4.61 -7.81
N LEU A 178 -3.01 -4.03 -9.00
CA LEU A 178 -4.34 -3.80 -9.54
C LEU A 178 -5.09 -5.13 -9.75
N PHE A 179 -4.44 -6.13 -10.35
CA PHE A 179 -5.02 -7.44 -10.59
C PHE A 179 -5.42 -8.16 -9.29
N PHE A 180 -4.53 -8.22 -8.29
CA PHE A 180 -4.84 -8.83 -7.00
C PHE A 180 -5.96 -8.10 -6.27
N THR A 181 -5.97 -6.77 -6.32
CA THR A 181 -7.02 -5.96 -5.70
C THR A 181 -8.36 -6.13 -6.40
N LEU A 182 -8.36 -6.21 -7.74
CA LEU A 182 -9.54 -6.49 -8.55
C LEU A 182 -10.09 -7.88 -8.24
N TYR A 183 -9.22 -8.88 -8.13
CA TYR A 183 -9.59 -10.23 -7.72
C TYR A 183 -10.27 -10.23 -6.34
N ILE A 184 -9.70 -9.52 -5.36
CA ILE A 184 -10.31 -9.36 -4.03
C ILE A 184 -11.67 -8.66 -4.14
N HIS A 185 -11.77 -7.59 -4.92
CA HIS A 185 -13.01 -6.84 -5.12
C HIS A 185 -14.13 -7.73 -5.66
N ILE A 186 -13.85 -8.51 -6.71
CA ILE A 186 -14.80 -9.45 -7.31
C ILE A 186 -15.15 -10.56 -6.32
N SER A 187 -14.16 -11.10 -5.61
CA SER A 187 -14.36 -12.18 -4.64
C SER A 187 -15.19 -11.75 -3.42
N LEU A 188 -15.13 -10.48 -3.04
CA LEU A 188 -15.90 -9.97 -1.91
C LEU A 188 -17.40 -9.89 -2.23
N LYS A 189 -17.83 -9.65 -3.48
CA LYS A 189 -19.27 -9.52 -3.88
C LYS A 189 -20.13 -8.75 -2.84
N GLY A 190 -19.60 -7.67 -2.27
CA GLY A 190 -20.31 -6.87 -1.25
C GLY A 190 -20.30 -7.43 0.19
N ARG A 191 -19.60 -8.53 0.46
CA ARG A 191 -19.39 -9.05 1.82
C ARG A 191 -18.42 -8.16 2.59
N SER A 192 -18.71 -7.92 3.86
CA SER A 192 -17.83 -7.17 4.75
C SER A 192 -16.54 -7.95 5.03
N LEU A 193 -15.41 -7.25 4.96
CA LEU A 193 -14.10 -7.76 5.41
C LEU A 193 -14.01 -7.88 6.93
N ALA A 194 -14.87 -7.18 7.68
CA ALA A 194 -14.74 -7.09 9.13
C ALA A 194 -14.97 -8.44 9.82
N VAL A 195 -14.01 -8.84 10.67
CA VAL A 195 -14.24 -9.87 11.68
C VAL A 195 -15.21 -9.30 12.71
N PRO A 196 -16.33 -9.98 13.04
CA PRO A 196 -17.15 -9.60 14.18
C PRO A 196 -16.27 -9.70 15.43
N GLU A 197 -15.99 -8.57 16.08
CA GLU A 197 -15.30 -8.59 17.36
C GLU A 197 -16.26 -9.15 18.42
N VAL A 198 -15.90 -10.28 19.02
CA VAL A 198 -16.49 -10.68 20.29
C VAL A 198 -16.04 -9.61 21.28
N LYS A 199 -16.97 -8.77 21.74
CA LYS A 199 -16.70 -7.73 22.74
C LYS A 199 -16.12 -8.42 23.98
N THR A 200 -14.80 -8.36 24.18
CA THR A 200 -14.14 -8.84 25.41
C THR A 200 -14.74 -8.18 26.65
N SER A 201 -15.33 -6.99 26.50
CA SER A 201 -16.10 -6.33 27.56
C SER A 201 -17.28 -7.15 28.08
N SER A 202 -17.95 -7.98 27.26
CA SER A 202 -19.03 -8.84 27.76
C SER A 202 -18.49 -10.01 28.58
N LEU A 203 -17.35 -10.59 28.18
CA LEU A 203 -16.70 -11.67 28.94
C LEU A 203 -16.15 -11.17 30.28
N ILE A 204 -15.56 -9.98 30.31
CA ILE A 204 -15.09 -9.37 31.56
C ILE A 204 -16.29 -9.01 32.45
N ASN A 205 -17.39 -8.50 31.88
CA ASN A 205 -18.59 -8.20 32.67
C ASN A 205 -19.27 -9.48 33.18
N ASP A 206 -19.34 -10.54 32.38
CA ASP A 206 -19.92 -11.82 32.78
C ASP A 206 -19.06 -12.53 33.83
N GLN A 207 -17.73 -12.44 33.74
CA GLN A 207 -16.84 -12.94 34.80
C GLN A 207 -16.91 -12.10 36.07
N ALA A 208 -16.96 -10.77 35.96
CA ALA A 208 -17.13 -9.88 37.11
C ALA A 208 -18.52 -10.02 37.78
N ASN A 209 -19.57 -10.30 37.01
CA ASN A 209 -20.89 -10.60 37.55
C ASN A 209 -20.94 -11.99 38.18
N GLY A 210 -20.27 -12.97 37.58
CA GLY A 210 -20.15 -14.32 38.11
C GLY A 210 -19.42 -14.36 39.46
N GLU A 211 -18.29 -13.65 39.57
CA GLU A 211 -17.54 -13.52 40.83
C GLU A 211 -18.36 -12.79 41.92
N LYS A 212 -19.10 -11.73 41.57
CA LYS A 212 -20.01 -11.05 42.51
C LYS A 212 -21.14 -11.95 43.00
N SER A 213 -21.77 -12.71 42.11
CA SER A 213 -22.86 -13.61 42.50
C SER A 213 -22.39 -14.73 43.43
N HIS A 214 -21.16 -15.23 43.24
CA HIS A 214 -20.61 -16.29 44.09
C HIS A 214 -20.22 -15.76 45.48
N SER A 215 -19.73 -14.51 45.56
CA SER A 215 -19.45 -13.86 46.85
C SER A 215 -20.70 -13.52 47.66
N GLU A 216 -21.82 -13.21 47.01
CA GLU A 216 -23.10 -12.91 47.69
C GLU A 216 -23.80 -14.18 48.23
N GLU A 217 -23.63 -15.33 47.57
CA GLU A 217 -24.14 -16.61 48.06
C GLU A 217 -23.35 -17.16 49.27
N GLU A 218 -22.04 -16.92 49.36
CA GLU A 218 -21.23 -17.29 50.53
C GLU A 218 -21.57 -16.46 51.78
N ASP A 219 -21.94 -15.19 51.62
CA ASP A 219 -22.26 -14.26 52.72
C ASP A 219 -23.68 -14.44 53.28
N LEU A 220 -24.60 -15.03 52.50
CA LEU A 220 -25.97 -15.37 52.92
C LEU A 220 -26.10 -16.78 53.54
N GLY A 221 -25.03 -17.59 53.48
CA GLY A 221 -24.97 -18.96 53.99
C GLY A 221 -24.39 -19.11 55.41
N GLN A 222 -24.05 -18.01 56.08
CA GLN A 222 -23.62 -17.95 57.49
C GLN A 222 -24.68 -17.28 58.37
#